data_AF-A0A257V4J1-F1
#
_entry.id   AF-A0A257V4J1-F1
#
_cell.length_a   1.000
_cell.length_b   1.000
_cell.length_c   1.000
_cell.angle_alpha   90.00
_cell.angle_beta   90.00
_cell.angle_gamma   90.00
#
_symmetry.space_group_name_H-M   'P 1'
#
loop_
_entity.id
_entity.type
_entity.pdbx_description
1 polymer ?
#
loop_
_entity_poly.entity_id
_entity_poly.type
_entity_poly.pdbx_seq_one_letter_code
_entity_poly.pdbx_strand_id
1 'polypeptide(L)'
;MRRRLLLAAGLPAGALVLALGAYVAGGGSSAVPTQRLSEAPFVVKVRAEGVLKAAESTPVSTPISAGSAMTLAWIIEDGSRVKAGEVVARFDPSDFQKMLLDGRGDEATAKKKMEKAGASRSATQKDMALDETQLLALLEYAAPTPFGPATRLAA
;
A
#
# COMPACT_ATOMS: atom_id res chain seq x y z
N MET A 1 2.26 107.92 -78.20
CA MET A 1 1.08 107.04 -77.94
C MET A 1 1.56 105.57 -77.92
N ARG A 2 2.11 105.04 -76.81
CA ARG A 2 1.45 104.24 -75.75
C ARG A 2 0.60 103.03 -76.22
N ARG A 3 1.24 101.88 -76.47
CA ARG A 3 0.67 100.50 -76.38
C ARG A 3 1.83 99.53 -76.05
N ARG A 4 2.34 99.49 -74.82
CA ARG A 4 1.96 98.58 -73.69
C ARG A 4 1.95 97.11 -74.12
N LEU A 5 3.07 96.39 -73.94
CA LEU A 5 3.38 95.52 -72.78
C LEU A 5 2.35 94.39 -72.59
N LEU A 6 2.50 93.27 -73.32
CA LEU A 6 1.85 91.99 -73.00
C LEU A 6 2.68 90.80 -73.52
N LEU A 7 3.98 90.71 -73.20
CA LEU A 7 4.80 89.51 -73.50
C LEU A 7 5.68 89.03 -72.35
N ALA A 8 5.64 89.66 -71.17
CA ALA A 8 6.54 89.34 -70.05
C ALA A 8 5.87 88.56 -68.89
N ALA A 9 4.62 88.10 -69.04
CA ALA A 9 3.87 87.44 -67.95
C ALA A 9 3.80 85.90 -68.04
N GLY A 10 4.31 85.28 -69.12
CA GLY A 10 4.25 83.82 -69.30
C GLY A 10 5.40 83.04 -68.65
N LEU A 11 6.58 83.67 -68.50
CA LEU A 11 7.76 83.02 -67.92
C LEU A 11 7.63 82.63 -66.42
N PRO A 12 7.10 83.48 -65.51
CA PRO A 12 7.01 83.10 -64.11
C PRO A 12 5.97 81.99 -63.89
N ALA A 13 4.88 81.99 -64.67
CA ALA A 13 3.86 80.94 -64.60
C ALA A 13 4.39 79.59 -65.13
N GLY A 14 5.14 79.59 -66.23
CA GLY A 14 5.76 78.37 -66.76
C GLY A 14 6.83 77.79 -65.83
N ALA A 15 7.64 78.64 -65.20
CA ALA A 15 8.64 78.21 -64.23
C ALA A 15 7.99 77.64 -62.95
N LEU A 16 6.89 78.23 -62.49
CA LEU A 16 6.14 77.72 -61.34
C LEU A 16 5.51 76.36 -61.62
N VAL A 17 4.93 76.17 -62.81
CA VAL A 17 4.34 74.89 -63.23
C VAL A 17 5.40 73.80 -63.39
N LEU A 18 6.57 74.13 -63.95
CA LEU A 18 7.70 73.19 -64.06
C LEU A 18 8.29 72.84 -62.68
N ALA A 19 8.45 73.81 -61.79
CA ALA A 19 8.92 73.56 -60.43
C ALA A 19 7.93 72.70 -59.62
N LEU A 20 6.63 72.95 -59.77
CA LEU A 20 5.59 72.17 -59.11
C LEU A 20 5.49 70.76 -59.71
N GLY A 21 5.65 70.62 -61.03
CA GLY A 21 5.70 69.32 -61.70
C GLY A 21 6.89 68.48 -61.28
N ALA A 22 8.07 69.09 -61.14
CA ALA A 22 9.28 68.42 -60.63
C ALA A 22 9.14 68.01 -59.15
N TYR A 23 8.47 68.83 -58.34
CA TYR A 23 8.21 68.51 -56.93
C TYR A 23 7.23 67.34 -56.76
N VAL A 24 6.18 67.28 -57.58
CA VAL A 24 5.18 66.19 -57.54
C VAL A 24 5.71 64.90 -58.18
N ALA A 25 6.55 64.99 -59.21
CA ALA A 25 7.16 63.83 -59.85
C ALA A 25 8.32 63.22 -59.04
N GLY A 26 8.85 63.94 -58.05
CA GLY A 26 10.13 63.63 -57.42
C GLY A 26 10.12 62.73 -56.18
N GLY A 27 9.00 62.25 -55.67
CA GLY A 27 9.03 61.69 -54.31
C GLY A 27 7.92 60.75 -53.91
N GLY A 28 7.90 59.57 -54.51
CA GLY A 28 7.06 58.47 -54.06
C GLY A 28 7.74 57.12 -54.23
N SER A 29 9.01 57.00 -53.85
CA SER A 29 9.60 55.67 -53.73
C SER A 29 8.91 54.99 -52.55
N SER A 30 8.01 54.04 -52.85
CA SER A 30 7.35 53.22 -51.87
C SER A 30 8.41 52.37 -51.19
N ALA A 31 9.00 52.92 -50.12
CA ALA A 31 10.06 52.28 -49.38
C ALA A 31 9.47 51.11 -48.60
N VAL A 32 9.82 49.89 -48.99
CA VAL A 32 9.41 48.68 -48.27
C VAL A 32 10.12 48.67 -46.92
N PRO A 33 9.38 48.63 -45.79
CA PRO A 33 10.01 48.55 -44.48
C PRO A 33 10.76 47.22 -44.37
N THR A 34 12.08 47.30 -44.19
CA THR A 34 12.95 46.14 -43.97
C THR A 34 13.54 46.21 -42.57
N GLN A 35 13.78 45.04 -41.97
CA GLN A 35 14.42 44.93 -40.67
C GLN A 35 15.56 43.91 -40.73
N ARG A 36 16.69 44.27 -40.13
CA ARG A 36 17.86 43.40 -40.03
C ARG A 36 17.59 42.31 -38.99
N LEU A 37 17.63 41.06 -39.41
CA LEU A 37 17.60 39.91 -38.51
C LEU A 37 18.98 39.73 -37.85
N SER A 38 18.99 39.40 -36.57
CA SER A 38 20.17 38.97 -35.83
C SER A 38 19.85 37.67 -35.11
N GLU A 39 20.82 36.75 -35.04
CA GLU A 39 20.66 35.52 -34.29
C GLU A 39 20.54 35.83 -32.79
N ALA A 40 19.51 35.26 -32.16
CA ALA A 40 19.28 35.36 -30.73
C ALA A 40 18.69 34.01 -30.24
N PRO A 41 18.96 33.62 -28.98
CA PRO A 41 18.34 32.44 -28.39
C PRO A 41 16.82 32.58 -28.37
N PHE A 42 16.11 31.68 -29.05
CA PHE A 42 14.65 31.60 -29.05
C PHE A 42 14.20 30.38 -28.25
N VAL A 43 13.48 30.61 -27.16
CA VAL A 43 12.99 29.53 -26.28
C VAL A 43 11.48 29.37 -26.46
N VAL A 44 11.07 28.20 -26.95
CA VAL A 44 9.66 27.80 -26.98
C VAL A 44 9.31 27.14 -25.66
N LYS A 45 8.32 27.69 -24.95
CA LYS A 45 7.77 27.10 -23.73
C LYS A 45 6.35 26.60 -24.01
N VAL A 46 6.10 25.33 -23.70
CA VAL A 46 4.77 24.74 -23.75
C VAL A 46 4.27 24.63 -22.31
N ARG A 47 3.11 25.22 -22.02
CA ARG A 47 2.46 25.09 -20.71
C ARG A 47 1.59 23.83 -20.74
N ALA A 48 1.81 22.94 -19.78
CA ALA A 48 0.94 21.81 -19.50
C ALA A 48 0.13 22.11 -18.24
N GLU A 49 -1.14 21.71 -18.25
CA GLU A 49 -2.05 21.82 -17.12
C GLU A 49 -2.60 20.43 -16.77
N GLY A 50 -2.84 20.18 -15.49
CA GLY A 50 -3.29 18.88 -15.01
C GLY A 50 -3.53 18.86 -13.51
N VAL A 51 -4.06 17.74 -13.03
CA VAL A 51 -4.35 17.54 -11.60
C VAL A 51 -3.23 16.70 -10.97
N LEU A 52 -2.79 17.10 -9.79
CA LEU A 52 -1.81 16.34 -9.02
C LEU A 52 -2.49 15.12 -8.38
N LYS A 53 -1.78 13.99 -8.39
CA LYS A 53 -2.16 12.77 -7.66
C LYS A 53 -1.03 12.37 -6.73
N ALA A 54 -1.37 11.67 -5.66
CA ALA A 54 -0.38 11.08 -4.77
C ALA A 54 0.51 10.11 -5.57
N ALA A 55 1.82 10.19 -5.36
CA ALA A 55 2.77 9.25 -5.97
C ALA A 55 2.50 7.81 -5.50
N GLU A 56 2.21 7.66 -4.20
CA GLU A 56 1.81 6.40 -3.57
C GLU A 56 0.67 6.66 -2.60
N SER A 57 -0.23 5.68 -2.47
CA SER A 57 -1.34 5.71 -1.54
C SER A 57 -1.47 4.35 -0.87
N THR A 58 -1.34 4.31 0.45
CA THR A 58 -1.43 3.08 1.24
C THR A 58 -2.64 3.19 2.18
N PRO A 59 -3.74 2.49 1.89
CA PRO A 59 -4.88 2.46 2.80
C PRO A 59 -4.50 1.67 4.06
N VAL A 60 -4.79 2.25 5.23
CA VAL A 60 -4.62 1.58 6.52
C VAL A 60 -6.00 1.10 6.96
N SER A 61 -6.18 -0.22 7.05
CA SER A 61 -7.42 -0.84 7.53
C SER A 61 -7.19 -1.61 8.81
N THR A 62 -8.26 -1.82 9.57
CA THR A 62 -8.20 -2.67 10.76
C THR A 62 -8.02 -4.14 10.36
N PRO A 63 -7.32 -4.96 11.17
CA PRO A 63 -7.20 -6.39 10.92
C PRO A 63 -8.56 -7.08 11.01
N ILE A 64 -8.98 -7.73 9.92
CA ILE A 64 -10.27 -8.44 9.83
C ILE A 64 -10.35 -9.63 10.79
N SER A 65 -9.20 -10.15 11.23
CA SER A 65 -9.06 -11.37 12.05
C SER A 65 -9.68 -11.30 13.44
N ALA A 66 -10.07 -10.13 13.96
CA ALA A 66 -10.50 -10.03 15.35
C ALA A 66 -11.92 -10.53 15.64
N GLY A 67 -12.76 -10.76 14.61
CA GLY A 67 -14.10 -11.33 14.78
C GLY A 67 -15.07 -10.53 15.67
N SER A 68 -14.63 -9.39 16.22
CA SER A 68 -15.33 -8.58 17.22
C SER A 68 -14.99 -7.10 17.00
N ALA A 69 -15.87 -6.21 17.45
CA ALA A 69 -15.65 -4.78 17.40
C ALA A 69 -14.42 -4.42 18.24
N MET A 70 -13.51 -3.62 17.67
CA MET A 70 -12.32 -3.12 18.37
C MET A 70 -12.56 -1.68 18.84
N THR A 71 -12.21 -1.40 20.09
CA THR A 71 -12.22 -0.03 20.61
C THR A 71 -10.88 0.65 20.36
N LEU A 72 -10.92 1.87 19.81
CA LEU A 72 -9.73 2.68 19.58
C LEU A 72 -9.34 3.40 20.88
N ALA A 73 -8.15 3.12 21.41
CA ALA A 73 -7.63 3.77 22.60
C ALA A 73 -6.92 5.09 22.28
N TRP A 74 -6.29 5.18 21.11
CA TRP A 74 -5.55 6.36 20.68
C TRP A 74 -5.34 6.37 19.16
N ILE A 75 -5.26 7.57 18.57
CA ILE A 75 -4.91 7.82 17.18
C ILE A 75 -4.02 9.07 17.09
N ILE A 76 -3.12 9.08 16.11
CA ILE A 76 -2.32 10.26 15.79
C ILE A 76 -3.20 11.39 15.22
N GLU A 77 -2.74 12.64 15.35
CA GLU A 77 -3.43 13.80 14.78
C GLU A 77 -3.49 13.74 13.24
N ASP A 78 -4.62 14.16 12.68
CA ASP A 78 -4.85 14.18 11.24
C ASP A 78 -3.84 15.07 10.51
N GLY A 79 -3.35 14.60 9.36
CA GLY A 79 -2.35 15.31 8.56
C GLY A 79 -0.90 15.20 9.10
N SER A 80 -0.69 14.44 10.19
CA SER A 80 0.64 14.16 10.70
C SER A 80 1.50 13.40 9.67
N ARG A 81 2.77 13.79 9.57
CA ARG A 81 3.74 13.06 8.75
C ARG A 81 4.25 11.86 9.52
N VAL A 82 4.11 10.67 8.94
CA VAL A 82 4.51 9.40 9.55
C VAL A 82 5.57 8.69 8.69
N LYS A 83 6.34 7.81 9.33
CA LYS A 83 7.27 6.92 8.65
C LYS A 83 6.74 5.49 8.61
N ALA A 84 7.30 4.67 7.71
CA ALA A 84 6.99 3.25 7.69
C ALA A 84 7.33 2.59 9.04
N GLY A 85 6.39 1.80 9.56
CA GLY A 85 6.50 1.14 10.87
C GLY A 85 6.11 2.01 12.06
N GLU A 86 5.74 3.27 11.85
CA GLU A 86 5.26 4.15 12.93
C GLU A 86 3.83 3.79 13.34
N VAL A 87 3.55 3.89 14.64
CA VAL A 87 2.24 3.58 15.19
C VAL A 87 1.31 4.76 15.00
N VAL A 88 0.32 4.60 14.11
CA VAL A 88 -0.68 5.63 13.81
C VAL A 88 -1.97 5.51 14.62
N ALA A 89 -2.25 4.31 15.13
CA ALA A 89 -3.46 3.98 15.88
C ALA A 89 -3.16 2.86 16.89
N ARG A 90 -3.81 2.90 18.06
CA ARG A 90 -3.73 1.86 19.09
C ARG A 90 -5.12 1.45 19.51
N PHE A 91 -5.36 0.15 19.52
CA PHE A 91 -6.59 -0.44 20.04
C PHE A 91 -6.46 -0.74 21.54
N ASP A 92 -7.59 -0.70 22.24
CA ASP A 92 -7.67 -1.15 23.63
C ASP A 92 -7.42 -2.67 23.69
N PRO A 93 -6.40 -3.14 24.45
CA PRO A 93 -6.06 -4.55 24.50
C PRO A 93 -6.93 -5.35 25.49
N SER A 94 -7.79 -4.73 26.29
CA SER A 94 -8.45 -5.37 27.44
C SER A 94 -9.22 -6.64 27.08
N ASP A 95 -10.06 -6.57 26.03
CA ASP A 95 -10.86 -7.72 25.58
C ASP A 95 -9.98 -8.82 24.98
N PHE A 96 -8.95 -8.44 24.21
CA PHE A 96 -7.99 -9.39 23.64
C PHE A 96 -7.15 -10.10 24.69
N GLN A 97 -6.75 -9.38 25.75
CA GLN A 97 -6.01 -9.95 26.87
C GLN A 97 -6.87 -10.97 27.61
N LYS A 98 -8.15 -10.64 27.87
CA LYS A 98 -9.08 -11.57 28.48
C LYS A 98 -9.26 -12.84 27.62
N MET A 99 -9.51 -12.68 26.33
CA MET A 99 -9.66 -13.80 25.40
C MET A 99 -8.40 -14.69 25.35
N LEU A 100 -7.21 -14.09 25.39
CA LEU A 100 -5.95 -14.81 25.43
C LEU A 100 -5.75 -15.57 26.75
N LEU A 101 -6.16 -14.99 27.87
CA LEU A 101 -6.11 -15.64 29.18
C LEU A 101 -7.08 -16.83 29.25
N ASP A 102 -8.32 -16.63 28.82
CA ASP A 102 -9.35 -17.68 28.79
C ASP A 102 -8.91 -18.84 27.88
N GLY A 103 -8.43 -18.55 26.67
CA GLY A 103 -7.94 -19.57 25.73
C GLY A 103 -6.74 -20.37 26.27
N ARG A 104 -5.82 -19.72 27.00
CA ARG A 104 -4.71 -20.42 27.69
C ARG A 104 -5.22 -21.31 28.83
N GLY A 105 -6.25 -20.87 29.55
CA GLY A 105 -6.89 -21.66 30.60
C GLY A 105 -7.55 -22.93 30.05
N ASP A 106 -8.24 -22.80 28.92
CA ASP A 106 -8.87 -23.91 28.21
C ASP A 106 -7.82 -24.90 27.68
N GLU A 107 -6.75 -24.41 27.07
CA GLU A 107 -5.63 -25.23 26.59
C GLU A 107 -5.00 -26.03 27.75
N ALA A 108 -4.71 -25.36 28.87
CA ALA A 108 -4.12 -26.00 30.04
C ALA A 108 -5.05 -27.09 30.61
N THR A 109 -6.35 -26.82 30.65
CA THR A 109 -7.37 -27.78 31.11
C THR A 109 -7.48 -28.97 30.17
N ALA A 110 -7.50 -28.73 28.85
CA ALA A 110 -7.53 -29.77 27.84
C ALA A 110 -6.29 -30.67 27.93
N LYS A 111 -5.10 -30.08 28.07
CA LYS A 111 -3.85 -30.81 28.23
C LYS A 111 -3.86 -31.70 29.48
N LYS A 112 -4.29 -31.18 30.63
CA LYS A 112 -4.42 -31.99 31.86
C LYS A 112 -5.43 -33.14 31.70
N LYS A 113 -6.54 -32.92 30.99
CA LYS A 113 -7.51 -34.00 30.68
C LYS A 113 -6.87 -35.06 29.79
N MET A 114 -6.09 -34.68 28.78
CA MET A 114 -5.36 -35.61 27.91
C MET A 114 -4.31 -36.41 28.67
N GLU A 115 -3.54 -35.76 29.54
CA GLU A 115 -2.54 -36.42 30.40
C GLU A 115 -3.21 -37.43 31.34
N LYS A 116 -4.31 -37.04 32.01
CA LYS A 116 -5.07 -37.95 32.86
C LYS A 116 -5.67 -39.11 32.07
N ALA A 117 -6.26 -38.85 30.91
CA ALA A 117 -6.82 -39.90 30.06
C ALA A 117 -5.73 -40.86 29.56
N GLY A 118 -4.55 -40.35 29.20
CA GLY A 118 -3.39 -41.16 28.83
C GLY A 118 -2.88 -42.02 29.99
N ALA A 119 -2.76 -41.43 31.20
CA ALA A 119 -2.36 -42.14 32.40
C ALA A 119 -3.36 -43.25 32.76
N SER A 120 -4.66 -42.96 32.79
CA SER A 120 -5.71 -43.95 33.05
C SER A 120 -5.73 -45.05 31.99
N ARG A 121 -5.57 -44.73 30.69
CA ARG A 121 -5.45 -45.74 29.63
C ARG A 121 -4.26 -46.66 29.85
N SER A 122 -3.11 -46.12 30.24
CA SER A 122 -1.91 -46.93 30.50
C SER A 122 -2.03 -47.78 31.76
N ALA A 123 -2.75 -47.31 32.78
CA ALA A 123 -3.03 -48.08 33.99
C ALA A 123 -3.97 -49.25 33.67
N THR A 124 -5.11 -48.99 33.00
CA THR A 124 -6.06 -50.04 32.61
C THR A 124 -5.40 -51.10 31.71
N GLN A 125 -4.53 -50.71 30.78
CA GLN A 125 -3.79 -51.70 29.96
C GLN A 125 -2.84 -52.57 30.79
N LYS A 126 -2.17 -51.98 31.80
CA LYS A 126 -1.31 -52.75 32.72
C LYS A 126 -2.13 -53.69 33.57
N ASP A 127 -3.26 -53.24 34.11
CA ASP A 127 -4.14 -54.06 34.94
C ASP A 127 -4.66 -55.26 34.14
N MET A 128 -5.13 -55.05 32.91
CA MET A 128 -5.57 -56.15 32.02
C MET A 128 -4.44 -57.13 31.68
N ALA A 129 -3.21 -56.64 31.44
CA ALA A 129 -2.06 -57.50 31.19
C ALA A 129 -1.66 -58.32 32.42
N LEU A 130 -1.78 -57.75 33.63
CA LEU A 130 -1.54 -58.48 34.87
C LEU A 130 -2.58 -59.58 35.07
N ASP A 131 -3.87 -59.29 34.83
CA ASP A 131 -4.93 -60.29 34.90
C ASP A 131 -4.66 -61.47 33.95
N GLU A 132 -4.22 -61.21 32.71
CA GLU A 132 -3.81 -62.26 31.77
C GLU A 132 -2.66 -63.11 32.32
N THR A 133 -1.62 -62.50 32.88
CA THR A 133 -0.49 -63.25 33.46
C THR A 133 -0.89 -64.06 34.70
N GLN A 134 -1.79 -63.54 35.54
CA GLN A 134 -2.28 -64.27 36.71
C GLN A 134 -3.15 -65.47 36.31
N LEU A 135 -3.98 -65.32 35.27
CA LEU A 135 -4.76 -66.41 34.71
C LEU A 135 -3.86 -67.54 34.18
N LEU A 136 -2.77 -67.21 33.49
CA LEU A 136 -1.79 -68.20 33.03
C LEU A 136 -1.07 -68.90 34.18
N ALA A 137 -0.66 -68.15 35.22
CA ALA A 137 -0.01 -68.73 36.39
C ALA A 137 -0.93 -69.67 37.20
N LEU A 138 -2.23 -69.37 37.27
CA LEU A 138 -3.23 -70.24 37.90
C LEU A 138 -3.41 -71.56 37.12
N LEU A 139 -3.42 -71.50 35.80
CA LEU A 139 -3.48 -72.69 34.94
C LEU A 139 -2.21 -73.54 35.06
N GLU A 140 -1.04 -72.90 35.14
CA GLU A 140 0.26 -73.56 35.37
C GLU A 140 0.27 -74.29 36.72
N TYR A 141 -0.21 -73.64 37.79
CA TYR A 141 -0.28 -74.23 39.14
C TYR A 141 -1.33 -75.34 39.27
N ALA A 142 -2.44 -75.26 38.52
CA ALA A 142 -3.49 -76.26 38.51
C ALA A 142 -3.17 -77.49 37.65
N ALA A 143 -2.06 -77.47 36.90
CA ALA A 143 -1.57 -78.67 36.22
C ALA A 143 -1.14 -79.70 37.27
N PRO A 144 -1.63 -80.95 37.21
CA PRO A 144 -1.34 -81.95 38.24
C PRO A 144 0.17 -82.22 38.27
N THR A 145 0.83 -81.88 39.38
CA THR A 145 2.20 -82.32 39.62
C THR A 145 2.22 -83.85 39.58
N PRO A 146 3.15 -84.50 38.86
CA PRO A 146 3.17 -85.96 38.72
C PRO A 146 3.46 -86.74 40.01
N PHE A 147 3.60 -86.08 41.17
CA PHE A 147 3.93 -86.71 42.44
C PHE A 147 3.12 -86.12 43.61
N GLY A 148 1.88 -86.58 43.77
CA GLY A 148 1.19 -86.61 45.07
C GLY A 148 1.63 -87.85 45.88
N PRO A 149 1.60 -87.82 47.23
CA PRO A 149 2.28 -88.81 48.07
C PRO A 149 1.74 -90.22 47.84
N ALA A 150 2.65 -91.15 47.54
CA ALA A 150 2.33 -92.56 47.35
C ALA A 150 1.77 -93.16 48.66
N THR A 151 0.46 -93.38 48.68
CA THR A 151 -0.21 -94.25 49.67
C THR A 151 0.33 -95.67 49.51
N ARG A 152 1.24 -96.09 50.39
CA ARG A 152 1.61 -97.51 50.53
C ARG A 152 0.51 -98.23 51.33
N LEU A 153 -0.35 -98.95 50.61
CA LEU A 153 -1.05 -100.11 51.14
C LEU A 153 -0.14 -101.33 50.89
N ALA A 154 0.47 -101.90 51.94
CA ALA A 154 0.99 -103.27 51.91
C ALA A 154 1.28 -103.77 53.35
N ALA A 155 0.55 -104.84 53.69
CA ALA A 155 0.74 -105.79 54.80
C ALA A 155 0.48 -105.31 56.23
#